data_AF-A0A429F069-F1
#
_entry.id   AF-A0A429F069-F1
#
_cell.length_a   1.000
_cell.length_b   1.000
_cell.length_c   1.000
_cell.angle_alpha   90.00
_cell.angle_beta   90.00
_cell.angle_gamma   90.00
#
_symmetry.space_group_name_H-M   'P 1'
#
loop_
_entity.id
_entity.type
_entity.pdbx_description
1 polymer ?
#
loop_
_entity_poly.entity_id
_entity_poly.type
_entity_poly.pdbx_seq_one_letter_code
_entity_poly.pdbx_strand_id
1 'polypeptide(L)'
;MLQTLQRQQCRKIVRATYLDRARSVAVTSGIAVMPTRQAALAVSEAGDPARYEWFRGMPGEHTAAMDRAGGYAAATVRGRYVVYAYVQRSDGKPVQPGDEVVKQVAQQFIDHNARPLDARAGG
;
A
#
# COMPACT_ATOMS: atom_id res chain seq x y z
N MET A 1 5.62 -12.65 -1.43
CA MET A 1 4.69 -12.02 -0.47
C MET A 1 3.55 -12.92 0.06
N LEU A 2 2.69 -13.49 -0.80
CA LEU A 2 1.52 -14.30 -0.36
C LEU A 2 1.87 -15.39 0.67
N GLN A 3 2.98 -16.10 0.43
CA GLN A 3 3.49 -17.11 1.37
C GLN A 3 3.82 -16.53 2.75
N THR A 4 4.37 -15.31 2.83
CA THR A 4 4.64 -14.66 4.12
C THR A 4 3.34 -14.29 4.83
N LEU A 5 2.34 -13.77 4.11
CA LEU A 5 1.03 -13.46 4.70
C LEU A 5 0.37 -14.73 5.25
N GLN A 6 0.42 -15.84 4.51
CA GLN A 6 -0.10 -17.13 4.94
C GLN A 6 0.66 -17.68 6.14
N ARG A 7 2.00 -17.68 6.08
CA ARG A 7 2.88 -18.16 7.17
C ARG A 7 2.68 -17.37 8.46
N GLN A 8 2.50 -16.06 8.35
CA GLN A 8 2.25 -15.16 9.47
C GLN A 8 0.75 -15.08 9.84
N GLN A 9 -0.08 -15.95 9.26
CA GLN A 9 -1.50 -16.11 9.57
C GLN A 9 -2.29 -14.80 9.47
N CYS A 10 -2.08 -14.05 8.38
CA CYS A 10 -2.85 -12.83 8.09
C CYS A 10 -4.35 -13.13 8.14
N ARG A 11 -5.09 -12.33 8.90
CA ARG A 11 -6.51 -12.60 9.19
C ARG A 11 -7.43 -12.00 8.15
N LYS A 12 -7.13 -10.77 7.73
CA LYS A 12 -7.94 -9.98 6.79
C LYS A 12 -7.04 -8.99 6.05
N ILE A 13 -7.41 -8.70 4.81
CA ILE A 13 -6.82 -7.63 4.02
C ILE A 13 -7.96 -6.80 3.43
N VAL A 14 -7.89 -5.49 3.60
CA VAL A 14 -8.77 -4.54 2.91
C VAL A 14 -7.87 -3.70 2.02
N ARG A 15 -8.23 -3.55 0.74
CA ARG A 15 -7.50 -2.71 -0.21
C ARG A 15 -8.45 -2.04 -1.18
N ALA A 16 -8.08 -0.85 -1.63
CA ALA A 16 -8.79 -0.10 -2.65
C ALA A 16 -7.79 0.63 -3.55
N THR A 17 -8.16 0.82 -4.81
CA THR A 17 -7.43 1.67 -5.75
C THR A 17 -8.24 2.93 -6.01
N TYR A 18 -7.62 4.09 -5.82
CA TYR A 18 -8.19 5.41 -6.04
C TYR A 18 -7.54 6.04 -7.26
N LEU A 19 -8.30 6.82 -8.01
CA LEU A 19 -7.79 7.68 -9.07
C LEU A 19 -7.98 9.13 -8.63
N ASP A 20 -7.00 9.98 -8.92
CA ASP A 20 -7.20 11.42 -8.78
C ASP A 20 -8.19 11.94 -9.85
N ARG A 21 -8.70 13.17 -9.66
CA ARG A 21 -9.68 13.77 -10.58
C ARG A 21 -9.15 13.90 -12.00
N ALA A 22 -7.87 14.24 -12.15
CA ALA A 22 -7.23 14.36 -13.45
C ALA A 22 -6.85 12.99 -14.05
N ARG A 23 -7.07 11.89 -13.32
CA ARG A 23 -6.65 10.53 -13.68
C ARG A 23 -5.20 10.50 -14.13
N SER A 24 -4.34 11.21 -13.42
CA SER A 24 -2.89 11.29 -13.62
C SER A 24 -2.12 10.30 -12.72
N VAL A 25 -2.71 9.97 -11.58
CA VAL A 25 -2.12 9.11 -10.55
C VAL A 25 -3.18 8.15 -10.06
N ALA A 26 -2.75 6.92 -9.81
CA ALA A 26 -3.54 5.94 -9.10
C ALA A 26 -2.87 5.56 -7.79
N VAL A 27 -3.67 5.42 -6.75
CA VAL A 27 -3.19 5.06 -5.42
C VAL A 27 -3.88 3.79 -4.96
N THR A 28 -3.11 2.73 -4.81
CA THR A 28 -3.57 1.49 -4.19
C THR A 28 -3.17 1.49 -2.73
N SER A 29 -4.14 1.61 -1.85
CA SER A 29 -3.92 1.63 -0.42
C SER A 29 -4.65 0.48 0.26
N GLY A 30 -4.10 -0.01 1.36
CA GLY A 30 -4.70 -1.11 2.09
C GLY A 30 -4.15 -1.30 3.49
N ILE A 31 -4.82 -2.19 4.21
CA ILE A 31 -4.51 -2.59 5.57
C ILE A 31 -4.52 -4.11 5.62
N ALA A 32 -3.41 -4.72 6.07
CA ALA A 32 -3.37 -6.11 6.46
C ALA A 32 -3.47 -6.24 7.99
N VAL A 33 -4.36 -7.12 8.43
CA VAL A 33 -4.58 -7.41 9.85
C VAL A 33 -3.85 -8.69 10.21
N MET A 34 -2.79 -8.55 11.00
CA MET A 34 -1.97 -9.67 11.47
C MET A 34 -2.43 -10.16 12.85
N PRO A 35 -2.05 -11.37 13.27
CA PRO A 35 -2.41 -11.85 14.60
C PRO A 35 -1.67 -11.09 15.72
N THR A 36 -0.42 -10.66 15.46
CA THR A 36 0.45 -9.98 16.45
C THR A 36 1.25 -8.84 15.80
N ARG A 37 1.89 -8.00 16.62
CA ARG A 37 2.82 -6.97 16.15
C ARG A 37 4.06 -7.57 15.47
N GLN A 38 4.59 -8.66 16.02
CA GLN A 38 5.75 -9.36 15.45
C GLN A 38 5.42 -9.90 14.05
N ALA A 39 4.23 -10.48 13.88
CA ALA A 39 3.75 -10.92 12.56
C ALA A 39 3.61 -9.74 11.58
N ALA A 40 3.14 -8.57 12.05
CA ALA A 40 3.06 -7.36 11.24
C ALA A 40 4.44 -6.83 10.81
N LEU A 41 5.42 -6.82 11.72
CA LEU A 41 6.80 -6.45 11.39
C LEU A 41 7.42 -7.42 10.37
N ALA A 42 7.32 -8.73 10.60
CA ALA A 42 7.84 -9.75 9.69
C ALA A 42 7.21 -9.66 8.28
N VAL A 43 5.91 -9.35 8.22
CA VAL A 43 5.21 -9.11 6.97
C VAL A 43 5.67 -7.81 6.30
N SER A 44 5.85 -6.73 7.06
CA SER A 44 6.32 -5.44 6.54
C SER A 44 7.75 -5.50 6.02
N GLU A 45 8.64 -6.23 6.69
CA GLU A 45 10.04 -6.43 6.28
C GLU A 45 10.15 -7.31 5.03
N ALA A 46 9.31 -8.35 4.92
CA ALA A 46 9.26 -9.19 3.73
C ALA A 46 8.58 -8.49 2.54
N GLY A 47 7.70 -7.54 2.82
CA GLY A 47 7.02 -6.73 1.83
C GLY A 47 7.91 -5.59 1.35
N ASP A 48 8.92 -5.90 0.54
CA ASP A 48 9.78 -4.87 -0.06
C ASP A 48 8.93 -3.99 -1.02
N PRO A 49 8.73 -2.70 -0.70
CA PRO A 49 8.03 -1.75 -1.56
C PRO A 49 8.59 -1.68 -2.98
N ALA A 50 9.91 -1.88 -3.12
CA ALA A 50 10.61 -1.81 -4.40
C ALA A 50 10.46 -3.10 -5.24
N ARG A 51 10.00 -4.21 -4.65
CA ARG A 51 9.84 -5.50 -5.36
C ARG A 51 8.44 -5.74 -5.92
N TYR A 52 7.51 -4.79 -5.76
CA TYR A 52 6.20 -4.79 -6.43
C TYR A 52 5.30 -6.04 -6.18
N GLU A 53 5.55 -6.82 -5.12
CA GLU A 53 4.83 -8.08 -4.91
C GLU A 53 3.50 -7.91 -4.15
N TRP A 54 3.39 -6.92 -3.27
CA TRP A 54 2.18 -6.62 -2.49
C TRP A 54 1.31 -5.57 -3.20
N PHE A 55 1.98 -4.62 -3.83
CA PHE A 55 1.47 -3.26 -4.03
C PHE A 55 0.78 -3.04 -5.38
N ARG A 56 0.51 -4.09 -6.15
CA ARG A 56 -0.09 -3.95 -7.47
C ARG A 56 -1.47 -3.32 -7.40
N GLY A 57 -1.69 -2.34 -8.26
CA GLY A 57 -3.01 -1.75 -8.41
C GLY A 57 -3.99 -2.74 -8.99
N MET A 58 -5.20 -2.75 -8.44
CA MET A 58 -6.29 -3.51 -9.05
C MET A 58 -6.65 -2.87 -10.39
N PRO A 59 -6.47 -3.56 -11.52
CA PRO A 59 -6.81 -3.02 -12.82
C PRO A 59 -8.34 -2.89 -12.93
N GLY A 60 -8.78 -1.77 -13.50
CA GLY A 60 -10.13 -1.54 -13.99
C GLY A 60 -10.13 -1.23 -15.49
N GLU A 61 -11.32 -1.08 -16.08
CA GLU A 61 -11.55 -0.95 -17.53
C GLU A 61 -10.64 0.09 -18.22
N HIS A 62 -10.39 1.23 -17.58
CA HIS A 62 -9.54 2.31 -18.12
C HIS A 62 -8.13 2.37 -17.52
N THR A 63 -7.70 1.32 -16.82
CA THR A 63 -6.46 1.33 -16.03
C THR A 63 -5.62 0.06 -16.22
N ALA A 64 -5.85 -0.69 -17.31
CA ALA A 64 -5.13 -1.93 -17.60
C ALA A 64 -3.60 -1.75 -17.73
N ALA A 65 -3.13 -0.54 -18.04
CA ALA A 65 -1.71 -0.21 -18.14
C ALA A 65 -1.00 -0.05 -16.78
N MET A 66 -1.75 0.12 -15.69
CA MET A 66 -1.22 0.44 -14.37
C MET A 66 -0.37 -0.70 -13.77
N ASP A 67 -0.71 -1.96 -13.99
CA ASP A 67 0.04 -3.11 -13.44
C ASP A 67 1.50 -3.22 -13.96
N ARG A 68 1.88 -2.43 -14.97
CA ARG A 68 3.21 -2.45 -15.59
C ARG A 68 4.12 -1.28 -15.22
N ALA A 69 3.58 -0.22 -14.64
CA ALA A 69 4.25 1.09 -14.63
C ALA A 69 5.48 1.16 -13.71
N GLY A 70 5.56 0.35 -12.66
CA GLY A 70 6.43 0.70 -11.53
C GLY A 70 5.94 1.97 -10.83
N GLY A 71 6.29 2.14 -9.57
CA GLY A 71 5.66 3.14 -8.72
C GLY A 71 6.35 3.24 -7.37
N TYR A 72 5.82 4.12 -6.53
CA TYR A 72 6.34 4.33 -5.19
C TYR A 72 5.42 3.63 -4.18
N ALA A 73 5.98 2.71 -3.41
CA ALA A 73 5.28 2.12 -2.28
C ALA A 73 5.88 2.62 -0.96
N ALA A 74 5.01 2.77 0.02
CA ALA A 74 5.37 3.00 1.40
C ALA A 74 4.45 2.16 2.30
N ALA A 75 4.97 1.75 3.45
CA ALA A 75 4.22 1.01 4.44
C ALA A 75 4.64 1.42 5.85
N THR A 76 3.73 1.22 6.80
CA THR A 76 3.99 1.43 8.22
C THR A 76 3.26 0.39 9.06
N VAL A 77 3.76 0.16 10.27
CA VAL A 77 3.15 -0.77 11.23
C VAL A 77 2.53 0.02 12.38
N ARG A 78 1.28 -0.33 12.73
CA ARG A 78 0.57 0.16 13.92
C ARG A 78 0.05 -1.04 14.70
N GLY A 79 0.75 -1.43 15.76
CA GLY A 79 0.43 -2.67 16.49
C GLY A 79 0.44 -3.88 15.57
N ARG A 80 -0.70 -4.56 15.43
CA ARG A 80 -0.89 -5.74 14.55
C ARG A 80 -1.29 -5.39 13.10
N TYR A 81 -1.34 -4.11 12.74
CA TYR A 81 -1.80 -3.65 11.45
C TYR A 81 -0.61 -3.21 10.59
N VAL A 82 -0.57 -3.67 9.35
CA VAL A 82 0.33 -3.13 8.31
C VAL A 82 -0.51 -2.25 7.40
N VAL A 83 -0.22 -0.95 7.39
CA VAL A 83 -0.89 0.05 6.55
C VAL A 83 0.05 0.39 5.40
N TYR A 84 -0.48 0.44 4.18
CA TYR A 84 0.35 0.70 3.01
C TYR A 84 -0.33 1.58 1.98
N ALA A 85 0.50 2.21 1.15
CA ALA A 85 0.08 2.93 -0.04
C ALA A 85 1.08 2.67 -1.18
N TYR A 86 0.54 2.51 -2.37
CA TYR A 86 1.29 2.39 -3.61
C TYR A 86 0.76 3.38 -4.61
N VAL A 87 1.64 4.23 -5.08
CA VAL A 87 1.31 5.35 -5.96
C VAL A 87 2.00 5.09 -7.29
N GLN A 88 1.21 5.15 -8.35
CA GLN A 88 1.64 4.87 -9.71
C GLN A 88 1.01 5.88 -10.66
N ARG A 89 1.63 6.07 -11.82
CA ARG A 89 1.02 6.85 -12.88
C ARG A 89 -0.07 6.01 -13.54
N SER A 90 -1.24 6.61 -13.76
CA SER A 90 -2.37 5.97 -14.43
C SER A 90 -2.10 5.67 -15.91
N ASP A 91 -1.20 6.44 -16.53
CA ASP A 91 -0.80 6.32 -17.94
C ASP A 91 0.22 5.18 -18.19
N GLY A 92 0.61 4.45 -17.15
CA GLY A 92 1.54 3.33 -17.26
C GLY A 92 3.02 3.75 -17.26
N LYS A 93 3.35 5.05 -17.14
CA LYS A 93 4.74 5.51 -17.07
C LYS A 93 5.34 5.30 -15.68
N PRO A 94 6.64 4.98 -15.58
CA PRO A 94 7.30 4.86 -14.29
C PRO A 94 7.32 6.20 -13.55
N VAL A 95 7.08 6.11 -12.24
CA VAL A 95 7.39 7.21 -11.32
C VAL A 95 8.90 7.41 -11.28
N GLN A 96 9.34 8.66 -11.38
CA GLN A 96 10.77 8.96 -11.31
C GLN A 96 11.29 8.80 -9.87
N PRO A 97 12.51 8.25 -9.68
CA PRO A 97 13.15 8.26 -8.37
C PRO A 97 13.22 9.69 -7.82
N GLY A 98 12.73 9.90 -6.60
CA GLY A 98 12.73 11.22 -5.96
C GLY A 98 11.51 12.10 -6.27
N ASP A 99 10.47 11.61 -6.95
CA ASP A 99 9.22 12.34 -7.13
C ASP A 99 8.54 12.61 -5.77
N GLU A 100 8.65 13.86 -5.30
CA GLU A 100 8.12 14.30 -4.01
C GLU A 100 6.60 14.30 -3.95
N VAL A 101 5.91 14.54 -5.08
CA VAL A 101 4.44 14.50 -5.13
C VAL A 101 3.97 13.09 -4.82
N VAL A 102 4.59 12.11 -5.45
CA VAL A 102 4.23 10.71 -5.27
C VAL A 102 4.51 10.23 -3.83
N LYS A 103 5.64 10.63 -3.24
CA LYS A 103 5.94 10.37 -1.83
C LYS A 103 4.90 10.98 -0.90
N GLN A 104 4.56 12.26 -1.13
CA GLN A 104 3.60 12.99 -0.31
C GLN A 104 2.21 12.34 -0.38
N VAL A 105 1.76 11.95 -1.57
CA VAL A 105 0.48 11.25 -1.77
C VAL A 105 0.48 9.91 -1.02
N ALA A 106 1.55 9.12 -1.13
CA ALA A 106 1.65 7.85 -0.39
C ALA A 106 1.53 8.06 1.13
N GLN A 107 2.24 9.06 1.65
CA GLN A 107 2.21 9.40 3.07
C GLN A 107 0.82 9.84 3.52
N GLN A 108 0.14 10.70 2.75
CA GLN A 108 -1.22 11.14 3.05
C GLN A 108 -2.21 9.97 3.17
N PHE A 109 -2.10 8.97 2.30
CA PHE A 109 -2.93 7.76 2.38
C PHE A 109 -2.58 6.89 3.58
N ILE A 110 -1.30 6.75 3.92
CA ILE A 110 -0.87 6.05 5.14
C ILE A 110 -1.45 6.74 6.38
N ASP A 111 -1.29 8.05 6.49
CA ASP A 111 -1.75 8.82 7.66
C ASP A 111 -3.27 8.79 7.79
N HIS A 112 -3.98 8.92 6.67
CA HIS A 112 -5.44 8.82 6.64
C HIS A 112 -5.92 7.46 7.17
N ASN A 113 -5.29 6.37 6.73
CA ASN A 113 -5.68 5.00 7.10
C ASN A 113 -5.18 4.58 8.50
N ALA A 114 -4.07 5.15 8.97
CA ALA A 114 -3.54 4.90 10.31
C ALA A 114 -4.36 5.58 11.41
N ARG A 115 -4.90 6.78 11.14
CA ARG A 115 -5.68 7.58 12.12
C ARG A 115 -6.75 6.79 12.90
N PRO A 116 -7.66 6.02 12.26
CA PRO A 116 -8.66 5.24 13.00
C PRO A 116 -8.07 4.03 13.75
N LEU A 117 -6.88 3.57 13.38
CA LEU A 117 -6.18 2.49 14.08
C LEU A 117 -5.49 3.03 15.34
N ASP A 118 -4.85 4.20 15.23
CA ASP A 118 -4.18 4.87 16.33
C ASP A 118 -5.20 5.27 17.41
N ALA A 119 -6.37 5.77 17.01
CA ALA A 119 -7.48 6.06 17.92
C ALA A 119 -7.99 4.82 18.68
N ARG A 120 -7.91 3.63 18.08
CA ARG A 120 -8.32 2.36 18.72
C ARG A 120 -7.22 1.71 19.56
N ALA A 121 -5.95 2.06 19.32
CA ALA A 121 -4.82 1.51 20.04
C ALA A 121 -4.49 2.30 21.33
N GLY A 122 -4.98 3.55 21.43
CA GLY A 122 -4.77 4.44 22.57
C GLY A 122 -5.99 4.71 23.46
N GLY A 123 -7.12 4.04 23.24
CA GLY A 123 -8.29 4.02 24.13
C GLY A 123 -8.49 2.65 24.73
#